data_AF-A0A412F180-F1
#
_entry.id   AF-A0A412F180-F1
#
_cell.length_a   1.000
_cell.length_b   1.000
_cell.length_c   1.000
_cell.angle_alpha   90.00
_cell.angle_beta   90.00
_cell.angle_gamma   90.00
#
_symmetry.space_group_name_H-M   'P 1'
#
loop_
_entity.id
_entity.type
_entity.pdbx_description
1 polymer ?
#
loop_
_entity_poly.entity_id
_entity_poly.type
_entity_poly.pdbx_seq_one_letter_code
_entity_poly.pdbx_strand_id
1 'polypeptide(L)'
;MCQIVLNIPDEVLYDTKMSYEQANQFVRQVVAFRYYTQSGVSIGYCSQIVGMTEEEFIKYLCQNHISVFQFDDEKEFLEELNNA
;
A
#
# COMPACT_ATOMS: atom_id res chain seq x y z
N MET A 1 3.39 0.46 -18.99
CA MET A 1 3.41 1.24 -17.73
C MET A 1 2.61 2.52 -17.95
N CYS A 2 1.80 2.90 -16.96
CA CYS A 2 1.06 4.18 -16.95
C CYS A 2 1.80 5.15 -16.03
N GLN A 3 1.87 6.44 -16.39
CA GLN A 3 2.48 7.49 -15.57
C GLN A 3 1.41 8.49 -15.14
N ILE A 4 1.37 8.78 -13.84
CA ILE A 4 0.50 9.78 -13.23
C ILE A 4 1.41 10.88 -12.67
N VAL A 5 1.12 12.15 -13.01
CA VAL A 5 1.82 13.32 -12.49
C VAL A 5 0.85 14.16 -11.68
N LEU A 6 1.23 14.48 -10.45
CA LEU A 6 0.45 15.32 -9.55
C LEU A 6 1.26 16.56 -9.20
N ASN A 7 0.62 17.73 -9.27
CA ASN A 7 1.18 18.97 -8.77
C ASN A 7 0.60 19.20 -7.36
N ILE A 8 1.45 19.03 -6.34
CA ILE A 8 1.09 19.31 -4.95
C ILE A 8 1.53 20.74 -4.64
N PRO A 9 0.65 21.61 -4.11
CA PRO A 9 1.04 22.96 -3.71
C PRO A 9 2.14 22.93 -2.64
N ASP A 10 3.11 23.84 -2.72
CA ASP A 10 4.23 23.89 -1.76
C ASP A 10 3.74 24.15 -0.33
N GLU A 11 2.61 24.86 -0.16
CA GLU A 11 1.95 25.08 1.12
C GLU A 11 1.64 23.76 1.84
N VAL A 12 1.23 22.72 1.10
CA VAL A 12 0.97 21.39 1.67
C VAL A 12 2.27 20.78 2.21
N LEU A 13 3.39 20.96 1.52
CA LEU A 13 4.69 20.48 1.98
C LEU A 13 5.14 21.21 3.24
N TYR A 14 4.89 22.51 3.32
CA TYR A 14 5.19 23.32 4.50
C TYR A 14 4.32 22.92 5.71
N ASP A 15 3.00 22.78 5.51
CA ASP A 15 2.06 22.40 6.57
C ASP A 15 2.34 21.00 7.12
N THR A 16 2.67 20.06 6.22
CA THR A 16 2.98 18.67 6.59
C THR A 16 4.42 18.45 7.00
N LYS A 17 5.29 19.46 6.80
CA LYS A 17 6.74 19.41 7.03
C LYS A 17 7.42 18.26 6.27
N MET A 18 6.96 17.99 5.06
CA MET A 18 7.50 16.95 4.19
C MET A 18 8.47 17.53 3.16
N SER A 19 9.55 16.80 2.87
CA SER A 19 10.32 17.02 1.64
C SER A 19 9.55 16.55 0.41
N TYR A 20 10.01 16.95 -0.79
CA TYR A 20 9.43 16.45 -2.05
C TYR A 20 9.50 14.92 -2.16
N GLU A 21 10.60 14.31 -1.73
CA GLU A 21 10.78 12.85 -1.73
C GLU A 21 9.81 12.17 -0.76
N GLN A 22 9.63 12.75 0.44
CA GLN A 22 8.68 12.24 1.43
C GLN A 22 7.24 12.32 0.91
N ALA A 23 6.87 13.43 0.27
CA ALA A 23 5.54 13.59 -0.33
C ALA A 23 5.33 12.61 -1.50
N ASN A 24 6.34 12.40 -2.35
CA ASN A 24 6.27 11.42 -3.43
C ASN A 24 6.05 10.01 -2.87
N GLN A 25 6.82 9.64 -1.85
CA GLN A 25 6.72 8.33 -1.20
C GLN A 25 5.35 8.15 -0.53
N PHE A 26 4.86 9.19 0.15
CA PHE A 26 3.53 9.20 0.76
C PHE A 26 2.42 8.94 -0.28
N VAL A 27 2.43 9.65 -1.40
CA VAL A 27 1.43 9.44 -2.47
C VAL A 27 1.49 8.01 -3.00
N ARG A 28 2.69 7.48 -3.28
CA ARG A 28 2.84 6.10 -3.76
C ARG A 28 2.29 5.09 -2.77
N GLN A 29 2.62 5.25 -1.48
CA GLN A 29 2.10 4.41 -0.40
C GLN A 29 0.58 4.45 -0.33
N VAL A 30 -0.02 5.65 -0.36
CA VAL A 30 -1.49 5.81 -0.35
C VAL A 30 -2.13 5.15 -1.55
N VAL A 31 -1.57 5.30 -2.75
CA VAL A 31 -2.10 4.69 -3.97
C VAL A 31 -2.02 3.17 -3.89
N ALA A 32 -0.87 2.60 -3.53
CA ALA A 32 -0.70 1.16 -3.36
C ALA A 32 -1.61 0.60 -2.26
N PHE A 33 -1.72 1.30 -1.13
CA PHE A 33 -2.64 0.97 -0.05
C PHE A 33 -4.08 0.87 -0.54
N ARG A 34 -4.54 1.86 -1.31
CA ARG A 34 -5.93 1.89 -1.81
C ARG A 34 -6.17 0.77 -2.82
N TYR A 35 -5.22 0.52 -3.72
CA TYR A 35 -5.31 -0.60 -4.65
C TYR A 35 -5.36 -1.95 -3.95
N TYR A 36 -4.54 -2.14 -2.93
CA TYR A 36 -4.56 -3.36 -2.12
C TYR A 36 -5.91 -3.50 -1.40
N THR A 37 -6.28 -2.52 -0.57
CA THR A 37 -7.43 -2.61 0.35
C THR A 37 -8.80 -2.47 -0.31
N GLN A 38 -8.92 -1.79 -1.45
CA GLN A 38 -10.22 -1.48 -2.07
C GLN A 38 -10.43 -2.14 -3.43
N SER A 39 -9.37 -2.64 -4.06
CA SER A 39 -9.43 -3.22 -5.40
C SER A 39 -8.85 -4.63 -5.48
N GLY A 40 -8.37 -5.20 -4.37
CA GLY A 40 -7.80 -6.55 -4.33
C GLY A 40 -6.54 -6.73 -5.18
N VAL A 41 -5.81 -5.64 -5.46
CA VAL A 41 -4.59 -5.72 -6.27
C VAL A 41 -3.50 -6.43 -5.48
N SER A 42 -2.77 -7.33 -6.13
CA SER A 42 -1.76 -8.15 -5.47
C SER A 42 -0.63 -7.35 -4.82
N ILE A 43 -0.01 -7.95 -3.80
CA ILE A 43 1.17 -7.43 -3.09
C ILE A 43 2.31 -7.11 -4.07
N GLY A 44 2.56 -7.99 -5.04
CA GLY A 44 3.64 -7.82 -6.03
C GLY A 44 3.46 -6.60 -6.93
N TYR A 45 2.24 -6.25 -7.33
CA TYR A 45 2.00 -5.01 -8.09
C TYR A 45 2.02 -3.77 -7.20
N CYS A 46 1.50 -3.87 -5.99
CA CYS A 46 1.52 -2.76 -5.03
C CYS A 46 2.95 -2.40 -4.59
N SER A 47 3.82 -3.38 -4.37
CA SER A 47 5.23 -3.16 -4.01
C SER A 47 5.99 -2.42 -5.12
N GLN A 48 5.71 -2.73 -6.39
CA GLN A 48 6.25 -2.02 -7.56
C GLN A 48 5.80 -0.55 -7.61
N ILE A 49 4.55 -0.23 -7.26
CA ILE A 49 4.05 1.16 -7.22
C ILE A 49 4.84 1.99 -6.21
N VAL A 50 5.09 1.42 -5.03
CA VAL A 50 5.83 2.11 -3.96
C VAL A 50 7.34 2.08 -4.16
N GLY A 51 7.85 1.19 -5.03
CA GLY A 51 9.28 1.05 -5.27
C GLY A 51 9.99 0.36 -4.11
N MET A 52 9.34 -0.61 -3.47
CA MET A 52 9.89 -1.42 -2.40
C MET A 52 9.77 -2.91 -2.72
N THR A 53 10.47 -3.76 -1.99
CA THR A 53 10.30 -5.22 -2.08
C THR A 53 8.93 -5.65 -1.53
N GLU A 54 8.48 -6.84 -1.90
CA GLU A 54 7.24 -7.41 -1.35
C GLU A 54 7.30 -7.56 0.18
N GLU A 55 8.45 -7.97 0.72
CA GLU A 55 8.66 -8.10 2.17
C GLU A 55 8.53 -6.75 2.88
N GLU A 56 9.13 -5.69 2.33
CA GLU A 56 9.00 -4.33 2.86
C GLU A 56 7.55 -3.85 2.80
N PHE A 57 6.82 -4.18 1.74
CA PHE A 57 5.42 -3.81 1.60
C PHE A 57 4.55 -4.55 2.62
N ILE A 58 4.79 -5.84 2.84
CA ILE A 58 4.12 -6.61 3.89
C ILE A 58 4.39 -6.00 5.27
N LYS A 59 5.64 -5.63 5.58
CA LYS A 59 5.97 -4.94 6.83
C LYS A 59 5.23 -3.61 6.96
N TYR A 60 5.14 -2.85 5.87
CA TYR A 60 4.37 -1.60 5.84
C TYR A 60 2.88 -1.85 6.11
N LEU A 61 2.27 -2.88 5.50
CA LEU A 61 0.86 -3.21 5.74
C LEU A 61 0.62 -3.57 7.21
N CYS A 62 1.48 -4.41 7.80
CA CYS A 62 1.41 -4.79 9.21
C CYS A 62 1.54 -3.57 10.16
N GLN A 63 2.46 -2.65 9.88
CA GLN A 63 2.66 -1.43 10.67
C GLN A 63 1.44 -0.50 10.64
N ASN A 64 0.63 -0.57 9.58
CA ASN A 64 -0.60 0.21 9.42
C ASN A 64 -1.86 -0.57 9.83
N HIS A 65 -1.71 -1.71 10.52
CA HIS A 65 -2.81 -2.57 10.97
C HIS A 65 -3.73 -3.08 9.85
N ILE A 66 -3.15 -3.32 8.67
CA ILE A 66 -3.86 -3.88 7.53
C ILE A 66 -3.57 -5.38 7.50
N SER A 67 -4.62 -6.20 7.43
CA SER A 67 -4.46 -7.62 7.21
C SER A 67 -3.80 -7.85 5.85
N VAL A 68 -2.70 -8.61 5.83
CA VAL A 68 -2.09 -9.11 4.59
C VAL A 68 -2.86 -10.29 3.99
N PHE A 69 -3.78 -10.83 4.78
CA PHE A 69 -4.72 -11.82 4.34
C PHE A 69 -6.02 -11.13 3.96
N GLN A 70 -6.35 -11.20 2.67
CA GLN A 70 -7.70 -10.93 2.22
C GLN A 70 -8.42 -12.27 2.22
N PHE A 71 -9.22 -12.50 3.24
CA PHE A 71 -10.18 -13.60 3.24
C PHE A 71 -11.48 -13.03 2.69
N ASP A 72 -12.01 -13.63 1.63
CA ASP A 72 -13.29 -13.22 1.09
C ASP A 72 -14.42 -13.53 2.10
N ASP A 73 -14.24 -14.58 2.91
CA ASP A 73 -15.06 -14.89 4.08
C ASP A 73 -14.31 -15.64 5.21
N GLU A 74 -14.92 -15.70 6.40
CA GLU A 74 -14.40 -16.42 7.58
C GLU A 74 -14.18 -17.93 7.31
N LYS A 75 -14.88 -18.49 6.33
CA LYS A 75 -14.85 -19.91 5.99
C LYS A 75 -13.56 -20.26 5.22
N GLU A 76 -13.17 -19.41 4.27
CA GLU A 76 -11.91 -19.51 3.53
C GLU A 76 -10.72 -19.41 4.50
N PHE A 77 -10.79 -18.49 5.46
CA PHE A 77 -9.78 -18.39 6.52
C PHE A 77 -9.63 -19.68 7.34
N LEU A 78 -10.75 -20.26 7.78
CA LEU A 78 -10.75 -21.48 8.59
C LEU A 78 -10.33 -22.72 7.80
N GLU A 79 -10.57 -22.76 6.49
CA GLU A 79 -10.07 -23.82 5.62
C GLU A 79 -8.55 -23.76 5.45
N GLU A 80 -7.98 -22.57 5.19
CA GLU A 80 -6.53 -22.41 5.09
C GLU A 80 -5.82 -22.75 6.40
N LEU A 81 -6.41 -22.37 7.55
CA LEU A 81 -5.83 -22.60 8.87
C LEU A 81 -5.85 -24.09 9.28
N ASN A 82 -6.85 -24.86 8.82
CA ASN A 82 -6.92 -26.30 9.06
C ASN A 82 -5.99 -27.12 8.16
N ASN A 83 -5.54 -26.54 7.04
CA ASN A 83 -4.66 -27.21 6.07
C ASN A 83 -3.16 -26.94 6.30
N ALA A 84 -2.81 -26.15 7.33
CA ALA A 84 -1.45 -25.81 7.75
C ALA A 84 -1.00 -26.60 8.99
#